data_AF-A0A962TZS0-F1
#
_entry.id   AF-A0A962TZS0-F1
#
_cell.length_a   1.000
_cell.length_b   1.000
_cell.length_c   1.000
_cell.angle_alpha   90.00
_cell.angle_beta   90.00
_cell.angle_gamma   90.00
#
_symmetry.space_group_name_H-M   'P 1'
#
loop_
_entity.id
_entity.type
_entity.pdbx_description
1 polymer ?
#
loop_
_entity_poly.entity_id
_entity_poly.type
_entity_poly.pdbx_seq_one_letter_code
_entity_poly.pdbx_strand_id
1 'polypeptide(L)'
;MTQLTTGQLTTLAAAIAAETDPEFVAYRTNGQTTLMAGWYNQPSVTAAWMNAAERAVLFEATKVAKFDGLTAGKRDAWRLMMDNAPIDFGRNAMRKAVQDIWGNTDSVPVLEGLTELATRAQALFGGNSKTTNTVTALDRAFEGELVSEDISAALAL
;
A
#
# COMPACT_ATOMS: atom_id res chain seq x y z
N MET A 1 0.22 13.80 14.09
CA MET A 1 1.50 14.08 13.40
C MET A 1 2.40 12.88 13.61
N THR A 2 2.74 12.18 12.54
CA THR A 2 3.66 11.04 12.59
C THR A 2 5.06 11.62 12.45
N GLN A 3 5.86 11.60 13.52
CA GLN A 3 7.22 12.15 13.45
C GLN A 3 8.12 11.16 12.71
N LEU A 4 8.62 11.54 11.53
CA LEU A 4 9.61 10.75 10.80
C LEU A 4 10.88 10.54 11.64
N THR A 5 11.47 9.35 11.55
CA THR A 5 12.78 9.08 12.15
C THR A 5 13.87 9.89 11.45
N THR A 6 15.01 10.11 12.11
CA THR A 6 16.17 10.78 11.48
C THR A 6 16.61 10.10 10.19
N GLY A 7 16.60 8.75 10.15
CA GLY A 7 16.92 8.00 8.93
C GLY A 7 15.94 8.29 7.79
N GLN A 8 14.64 8.34 8.08
CA GLN A 8 13.62 8.71 7.10
C GLN A 8 13.77 10.15 6.61
N LEU A 9 14.09 11.10 7.50
CA LEU A 9 14.36 12.49 7.11
C LEU A 9 15.57 12.58 6.18
N THR A 10 16.66 11.86 6.45
CA THR A 10 17.83 11.80 5.54
C THR A 10 17.46 11.19 4.18
N THR A 11 16.68 10.11 4.16
CA THR A 11 16.19 9.50 2.92
C THR A 11 15.30 10.47 2.13
N LEU A 12 14.41 11.18 2.81
CA LEU A 12 13.52 12.17 2.21
C LEU A 12 14.31 13.36 1.65
N ALA A 13 15.29 13.89 2.39
CA ALA A 13 16.16 14.98 1.94
C ALA A 13 16.92 14.60 0.66
N ALA A 14 17.51 13.40 0.62
CA ALA A 14 18.21 12.89 -0.56
C ALA A 14 17.25 12.73 -1.75
N ALA A 15 16.04 12.24 -1.53
CA ALA A 15 15.03 12.11 -2.59
C ALA A 15 14.56 13.47 -3.13
N ILE A 16 14.33 14.45 -2.26
CA ILE A 16 13.95 15.82 -2.66
C ILE A 16 15.07 16.45 -3.51
N ALA A 17 16.33 16.24 -3.15
CA ALA A 17 17.47 16.75 -3.91
C ALA A 17 17.64 16.05 -5.27
N ALA A 18 17.36 14.74 -5.32
CA ALA A 18 17.51 13.93 -6.53
C ALA A 18 16.33 14.04 -7.50
N GLU A 19 15.16 14.53 -7.07
CA GLU A 19 13.98 14.66 -7.94
C GLU A 19 14.24 15.65 -9.08
N THR A 20 13.81 15.25 -10.29
CA THR A 20 14.06 15.93 -11.55
C THR A 20 12.79 16.30 -12.30
N ASP A 21 11.62 15.82 -11.85
CA ASP A 21 10.34 16.20 -12.46
C ASP A 21 10.19 17.74 -12.47
N PRO A 22 9.91 18.38 -13.63
CA PRO A 22 9.85 19.83 -13.73
C PRO A 22 8.85 20.49 -12.78
N GLU A 23 7.72 19.84 -12.51
CA GLU A 23 6.70 20.35 -11.59
C GLU A 23 7.23 20.35 -10.16
N PHE A 24 7.84 19.24 -9.73
CA PHE A 24 8.44 19.15 -8.40
C PHE A 24 9.65 20.09 -8.24
N VAL A 25 10.49 20.20 -9.27
CA VAL A 25 11.63 21.13 -9.26
C VAL A 25 11.15 22.57 -9.06
N ALA A 26 10.05 22.97 -9.69
CA ALA A 26 9.44 24.28 -9.46
C ALA A 26 8.96 24.46 -8.01
N TYR A 27 8.32 23.43 -7.41
CA TYR A 27 7.93 23.47 -5.99
C TYR A 27 9.14 23.65 -5.07
N ARG A 28 10.22 22.91 -5.32
CA ARG A 28 11.47 22.99 -4.56
C ARG A 28 12.12 24.36 -4.68
N THR A 29 12.28 24.89 -5.89
CA THR A 29 12.88 26.22 -6.13
C THR A 29 12.09 27.34 -5.45
N ASN A 30 10.77 27.23 -5.40
CA ASN A 30 9.90 28.22 -4.75
C ASN A 30 9.68 27.96 -3.24
N GLY A 31 10.30 26.92 -2.66
CA GLY A 31 10.14 26.58 -1.24
C GLY A 31 8.72 26.15 -0.84
N GLN A 32 7.93 25.62 -1.78
CA GLN A 32 6.51 25.26 -1.58
C GLN A 32 6.37 23.88 -0.92
N THR A 33 6.71 23.79 0.37
CA THR A 33 6.75 22.54 1.14
C THR A 33 5.42 21.79 1.20
N THR A 34 4.28 22.48 1.24
CA THR A 34 2.96 21.85 1.16
C THR A 34 2.73 21.13 -0.17
N LEU A 35 3.18 21.72 -1.30
CA LEU A 35 3.04 21.10 -2.62
C LEU A 35 4.03 19.94 -2.79
N MET A 36 5.23 20.04 -2.21
CA MET A 36 6.17 18.92 -2.16
C MET A 36 5.62 17.74 -1.35
N ALA A 37 4.99 18.00 -0.20
CA ALA A 37 4.32 16.94 0.57
C ALA A 37 3.18 16.31 -0.24
N GLY A 38 2.34 17.14 -0.88
CA GLY A 38 1.28 16.68 -1.77
C GLY A 38 1.78 15.82 -2.93
N TRP A 39 2.94 16.15 -3.51
CA TRP A 39 3.60 15.36 -4.55
C TRP A 39 3.96 13.96 -4.07
N TYR A 40 4.55 13.83 -2.88
CA TYR A 40 4.95 12.53 -2.34
C TYR A 40 3.77 11.69 -1.85
N ASN A 41 2.64 12.32 -1.51
CA ASN A 41 1.42 11.61 -1.14
C ASN A 41 0.63 11.09 -2.34
N GLN A 42 1.00 11.44 -3.58
CA GLN A 42 0.39 10.86 -4.76
C GLN A 42 0.71 9.37 -4.92
N PRO A 43 -0.17 8.60 -5.59
CA PRO A 43 0.13 7.22 -5.97
C PRO A 43 1.45 7.10 -6.75
N SER A 44 2.21 6.06 -6.43
CA SER A 44 3.37 5.60 -7.19
C SER A 44 2.96 4.50 -8.18
N VAL A 45 3.93 3.85 -8.80
CA VAL A 45 3.72 2.63 -9.61
C VAL A 45 3.94 1.34 -8.80
N THR A 46 4.32 1.45 -7.54
CA THR A 46 4.64 0.31 -6.68
C THR A 46 3.38 -0.23 -6.04
N ALA A 47 3.05 -1.51 -6.30
CA ALA A 47 1.97 -2.18 -5.59
C ALA A 47 2.32 -2.40 -4.12
N ALA A 48 1.34 -2.21 -3.25
CA ALA A 48 1.40 -2.46 -1.82
C ALA A 48 0.17 -3.22 -1.34
N TRP A 49 0.34 -4.06 -0.33
CA TRP A 49 -0.78 -4.77 0.29
C TRP A 49 -1.69 -3.77 1.01
N MET A 50 -3.01 -3.90 0.87
CA MET A 50 -3.93 -3.06 1.64
C MET A 50 -3.84 -3.41 3.12
N ASN A 51 -3.55 -2.44 3.97
CA ASN A 51 -3.47 -2.67 5.43
C ASN A 51 -4.85 -2.55 6.11
N ALA A 52 -5.86 -2.09 5.37
CA ALA A 52 -7.25 -2.01 5.80
C ALA A 52 -8.20 -2.19 4.60
N ALA A 53 -8.30 -3.40 4.07
CA ALA A 53 -9.24 -3.70 2.99
C ALA A 53 -10.67 -3.79 3.54
N GLU A 54 -11.52 -2.87 3.10
CA GLU A 54 -12.92 -2.79 3.51
C GLU A 54 -13.77 -3.92 2.91
N ARG A 55 -14.93 -4.19 3.52
CA ARG A 55 -15.85 -5.25 3.07
C ARG A 55 -16.22 -5.13 1.59
N ALA A 56 -16.40 -3.91 1.10
CA ALA A 56 -16.70 -3.64 -0.32
C ALA A 56 -15.55 -4.09 -1.23
N VAL A 57 -14.30 -3.83 -0.84
CA VAL A 57 -13.10 -4.25 -1.59
C VAL A 57 -13.00 -5.77 -1.62
N LEU A 58 -13.22 -6.46 -0.49
CA LEU A 58 -13.26 -7.93 -0.50
C LEU A 58 -14.36 -8.45 -1.44
N PHE A 59 -15.53 -7.79 -1.49
CA PHE A 59 -16.62 -8.18 -2.38
C PHE A 59 -16.25 -7.95 -3.85
N GLU A 60 -15.64 -6.83 -4.19
CA GLU A 60 -15.19 -6.53 -5.56
C GLU A 60 -14.05 -7.46 -6.02
N ALA A 61 -13.15 -7.84 -5.12
CA ALA A 61 -12.10 -8.83 -5.38
C ALA A 61 -12.66 -10.26 -5.52
N THR A 62 -13.91 -10.52 -5.12
CA THR A 62 -14.53 -11.85 -5.18
C THR A 62 -14.72 -12.28 -6.63
N LYS A 63 -14.24 -13.48 -6.97
CA LYS A 63 -14.57 -14.12 -8.25
C LYS A 63 -15.97 -14.71 -8.21
N VAL A 64 -17.00 -13.86 -8.31
CA VAL A 64 -18.42 -14.22 -8.11
C VAL A 64 -18.86 -15.44 -8.95
N ALA A 65 -18.42 -15.52 -10.21
CA ALA A 65 -18.73 -16.63 -11.11
C ALA A 65 -18.13 -18.00 -10.71
N LYS A 66 -17.27 -18.02 -9.69
CA LYS A 66 -16.67 -19.25 -9.13
C LYS A 66 -17.08 -19.50 -7.68
N PHE A 67 -17.85 -18.58 -7.09
CA PHE A 67 -18.18 -18.64 -5.67
C PHE A 67 -19.13 -19.81 -5.34
N ASP A 68 -20.05 -20.15 -6.25
CA ASP A 68 -20.94 -21.31 -6.13
C ASP A 68 -20.19 -22.65 -6.19
N GLY A 69 -19.06 -22.70 -6.89
CA GLY A 69 -18.17 -23.87 -7.00
C GLY A 69 -17.29 -24.13 -5.77
N LEU A 70 -17.17 -23.18 -4.83
CA LEU A 70 -16.43 -23.39 -3.58
C LEU A 70 -17.13 -24.41 -2.67
N THR A 71 -16.39 -25.08 -1.79
CA THR A 71 -17.03 -25.90 -0.74
C THR A 71 -17.74 -25.00 0.27
N ALA A 72 -18.70 -25.53 1.03
CA ALA A 72 -19.42 -24.77 2.04
C ALA A 72 -18.47 -24.08 3.04
N GLY A 73 -17.50 -24.82 3.58
CA GLY A 73 -16.53 -24.27 4.52
C GLY A 73 -15.66 -23.15 3.94
N LYS A 74 -15.30 -23.20 2.65
CA LYS A 74 -14.52 -22.13 2.01
C LYS A 74 -15.36 -20.88 1.76
N ARG A 75 -16.63 -21.03 1.37
CA ARG A 75 -17.56 -19.90 1.27
C ARG A 75 -17.76 -19.21 2.61
N ASP A 76 -17.95 -20.00 3.67
CA ASP A 76 -18.17 -19.46 5.01
C ASP A 76 -16.93 -18.78 5.57
N ALA A 77 -15.73 -19.33 5.30
CA ALA A 77 -14.47 -18.65 5.61
C ALA A 77 -14.34 -17.30 4.88
N TRP A 78 -14.71 -17.22 3.60
CA TRP A 78 -14.69 -15.95 2.86
C TRP A 78 -15.66 -14.92 3.43
N ARG A 79 -16.89 -15.35 3.76
CA ARG A 79 -17.87 -14.49 4.43
C ARG A 79 -17.37 -14.03 5.80
N LEU A 80 -16.75 -14.91 6.58
CA LEU A 80 -16.17 -14.55 7.87
C LEU A 80 -15.10 -13.46 7.72
N MET A 81 -14.25 -13.54 6.69
CA MET A 81 -13.28 -12.47 6.39
C MET A 81 -13.99 -11.15 6.06
N MET A 82 -15.04 -11.18 5.23
CA MET A 82 -15.84 -9.99 4.89
C MET A 82 -16.54 -9.37 6.10
N ASP A 83 -17.06 -10.20 7.01
CA ASP A 83 -17.79 -9.76 8.19
C ASP A 83 -16.86 -9.21 9.29
N ASN A 84 -15.56 -9.51 9.21
CA ASN A 84 -14.53 -8.98 10.11
C ASN A 84 -13.66 -7.89 9.44
N ALA A 85 -14.08 -7.35 8.30
CA ALA A 85 -13.40 -6.22 7.67
C ALA A 85 -13.45 -4.95 8.58
N PRO A 86 -12.46 -4.03 8.47
CA PRO A 86 -11.34 -4.05 7.53
C PRO A 86 -10.28 -5.11 7.85
N ILE A 87 -9.71 -5.73 6.80
CA ILE A 87 -8.67 -6.76 6.93
C ILE A 87 -7.30 -6.22 6.50
N ASP A 88 -6.29 -6.48 7.33
CA ASP A 88 -4.89 -6.17 7.05
C ASP A 88 -4.23 -7.28 6.22
N PHE A 89 -4.04 -7.00 4.92
CA PHE A 89 -3.35 -7.89 3.99
C PHE A 89 -1.83 -7.71 3.96
N GLY A 90 -1.25 -6.81 4.76
CA GLY A 90 0.19 -6.81 5.09
C GLY A 90 0.58 -8.07 5.89
N ARG A 91 -0.40 -8.67 6.58
CA ARG A 91 -0.26 -9.95 7.32
C ARG A 91 -0.29 -11.16 6.40
N ASN A 92 0.75 -11.99 6.51
CA ASN A 92 0.87 -13.23 5.73
C ASN A 92 -0.29 -14.21 5.93
N ALA A 93 -0.81 -14.31 7.17
CA ALA A 93 -1.93 -15.19 7.47
C ALA A 93 -3.18 -14.85 6.64
N MET A 94 -3.48 -13.56 6.45
CA MET A 94 -4.66 -13.12 5.69
C MET A 94 -4.51 -13.45 4.21
N ARG A 95 -3.34 -13.20 3.62
CA ARG A 95 -3.07 -13.59 2.22
C ARG A 95 -3.09 -15.10 2.01
N LYS A 96 -2.59 -15.87 2.99
CA LYS A 96 -2.65 -17.34 2.94
C LYS A 96 -4.08 -17.87 3.05
N ALA A 97 -4.94 -17.22 3.81
CA ALA A 97 -6.37 -17.55 3.83
C ALA A 97 -7.01 -17.36 2.44
N VAL A 98 -6.68 -16.29 1.72
CA VAL A 98 -7.15 -16.10 0.32
C VAL A 98 -6.70 -17.25 -0.58
N GLN A 99 -5.42 -17.63 -0.52
CA GLN A 99 -4.89 -18.75 -1.30
C GLN A 99 -5.57 -20.09 -0.95
N ASP A 100 -5.88 -20.30 0.32
CA ASP A 100 -6.56 -21.50 0.81
C ASP A 100 -8.05 -21.55 0.40
N ILE A 101 -8.73 -20.40 0.36
CA ILE A 101 -10.14 -20.28 -0.03
C ILE A 101 -10.32 -20.48 -1.54
N TRP A 102 -9.51 -19.80 -2.34
CA TRP A 102 -9.67 -19.72 -3.79
C TRP A 102 -8.76 -20.70 -4.55
N GLY A 103 -7.88 -21.41 -3.85
CA GLY A 103 -6.91 -22.31 -4.48
C GLY A 103 -5.85 -21.57 -5.31
N ASN A 104 -4.94 -22.32 -5.95
CA ASN A 104 -3.76 -21.73 -6.57
C ASN A 104 -4.06 -20.84 -7.79
N THR A 105 -5.06 -21.18 -8.60
CA THR A 105 -5.37 -20.42 -9.83
C THR A 105 -6.21 -19.19 -9.53
N ASP A 106 -7.32 -19.37 -8.81
CA ASP A 106 -8.29 -18.28 -8.62
C ASP A 106 -7.86 -17.28 -7.53
N SER A 107 -6.90 -17.63 -6.67
CA SER A 107 -6.39 -16.69 -5.67
C SER A 107 -5.54 -15.55 -6.24
N VAL A 108 -4.93 -15.71 -7.42
CA VAL A 108 -4.08 -14.66 -8.02
C VAL A 108 -4.87 -13.36 -8.25
N PRO A 109 -5.97 -13.35 -9.04
CA PRO A 109 -6.73 -12.11 -9.26
C PRO A 109 -7.41 -11.59 -7.98
N VAL A 110 -7.76 -12.47 -7.04
CA VAL A 110 -8.32 -12.03 -5.74
C VAL A 110 -7.25 -11.29 -4.94
N LEU A 111 -6.02 -11.83 -4.87
CA LEU A 111 -4.90 -11.18 -4.19
C LEU A 111 -4.50 -9.87 -4.87
N GLU A 112 -4.52 -9.79 -6.20
CA GLU A 112 -4.29 -8.54 -6.95
C GLU A 112 -5.33 -7.47 -6.58
N GLY A 113 -6.61 -7.84 -6.46
CA GLY A 113 -7.67 -6.95 -5.99
C GLY A 113 -7.55 -6.51 -4.53
N LEU A 114 -6.61 -7.07 -3.77
CA LEU A 114 -6.30 -6.72 -2.38
C LEU A 114 -4.96 -5.99 -2.26
N THR A 115 -4.48 -5.45 -3.39
CA THR A 115 -3.35 -4.53 -3.47
C THR A 115 -3.82 -3.17 -3.94
N GLU A 116 -3.09 -2.14 -3.54
CA GLU A 116 -3.28 -0.77 -3.99
C GLU A 116 -1.91 -0.16 -4.35
N LEU A 117 -1.91 0.99 -5.00
CA LEU A 117 -0.65 1.69 -5.26
C LEU A 117 -0.16 2.35 -3.96
N ALA A 118 1.08 2.07 -3.57
CA ALA A 118 1.76 2.82 -2.53
C ALA A 118 1.85 4.30 -2.93
N THR A 119 1.79 5.23 -1.97
CA THR A 119 2.19 6.61 -2.26
C THR A 119 3.68 6.68 -2.62
N ARG A 120 4.13 7.74 -3.29
CA ARG A 120 5.56 7.92 -3.57
C ARG A 120 6.39 7.95 -2.28
N ALA A 121 5.87 8.51 -1.19
CA ALA A 121 6.50 8.47 0.13
C ALA A 121 6.64 7.04 0.66
N GLN A 122 5.56 6.25 0.60
CA GLN A 122 5.57 4.86 1.05
C GLN A 122 6.53 4.01 0.20
N ALA A 123 6.58 4.24 -1.12
CA ALA A 123 7.53 3.59 -2.00
C ALA A 123 8.99 4.02 -1.71
N LEU A 124 9.20 5.30 -1.38
CA LEU A 124 10.52 5.85 -1.04
C LEU A 124 11.07 5.25 0.26
N PHE A 125 10.27 5.24 1.34
CA PHE A 125 10.67 4.63 2.60
C PHE A 125 10.68 3.09 2.52
N GLY A 126 9.97 2.55 1.54
CA GLY A 126 9.95 1.14 1.22
C GLY A 126 9.28 0.31 2.31
N GLY A 127 9.92 -0.82 2.62
CA GLY A 127 9.35 -1.90 3.40
C GLY A 127 9.75 -3.26 2.84
N ASN A 128 9.04 -4.31 3.25
CA ASN A 128 9.35 -5.66 2.80
C ASN A 128 8.50 -6.03 1.59
N SER A 129 9.12 -6.44 0.48
CA SER A 129 8.38 -7.10 -0.59
C SER A 129 7.90 -8.46 -0.09
N LYS A 130 6.58 -8.64 -0.01
CA LYS A 130 5.97 -9.91 0.40
C LYS A 130 5.23 -10.52 -0.76
N THR A 131 5.56 -11.77 -1.06
CA THR A 131 4.93 -12.55 -2.12
C THR A 131 3.96 -13.57 -1.54
N THR A 132 2.79 -13.71 -2.14
CA THR A 132 1.89 -14.83 -1.88
C THR A 132 1.37 -15.32 -3.23
N ASN A 133 1.54 -16.62 -3.48
CA ASN A 133 1.39 -17.18 -4.82
C ASN A 133 2.34 -16.46 -5.80
N THR A 134 1.85 -15.89 -6.90
CA THR A 134 2.64 -15.07 -7.83
C THR A 134 2.54 -13.57 -7.57
N VAL A 135 1.66 -13.13 -6.66
CA VAL A 135 1.41 -11.72 -6.39
C VAL A 135 2.43 -11.20 -5.38
N THR A 136 3.16 -10.16 -5.75
CA THR A 136 4.16 -9.49 -4.91
C THR A 136 3.77 -8.04 -4.72
N ALA A 137 3.70 -7.61 -3.46
CA ALA A 137 3.44 -6.22 -3.13
C ALA A 137 4.19 -5.83 -1.85
N LEU A 138 4.39 -4.53 -1.68
CA LEU A 138 5.08 -3.94 -0.54
C LEU A 138 4.24 -4.06 0.74
N ASP A 139 4.87 -4.54 1.81
CA ASP A 139 4.45 -4.36 3.19
C ASP A 139 5.15 -3.11 3.72
N ARG A 140 4.40 -2.01 3.79
CA ARG A 140 4.94 -0.65 3.95
C ARG A 140 5.62 -0.47 5.32
N ALA A 141 6.80 0.15 5.33
CA ALA A 141 7.48 0.56 6.56
C ALA A 141 6.96 1.91 7.11
N PHE A 142 6.22 2.64 6.29
CA PHE A 142 5.60 3.91 6.63
C PHE A 142 4.12 3.86 6.26
N GLU A 143 3.27 4.28 7.19
CA GLU A 143 1.83 4.43 6.99
C GLU A 143 1.45 5.89 7.26
N GLY A 144 0.51 6.40 6.47
CA GLY A 144 0.07 7.80 6.53
C GLY A 144 0.61 8.65 5.39
N GLU A 145 0.55 9.95 5.61
CA GLU A 145 0.84 11.01 4.64
C GLU A 145 1.97 11.89 5.18
N LEU A 146 2.82 12.38 4.28
CA LEU A 146 3.76 13.45 4.59
C LEU A 146 3.01 14.77 4.73
N VAL A 147 3.42 15.58 5.70
CA VAL A 147 2.95 16.96 5.87
C VAL A 147 4.05 17.96 5.55
N SER A 148 3.69 19.24 5.49
CA SER A 148 4.66 20.31 5.19
C SER A 148 5.82 20.33 6.18
N GLU A 149 5.56 20.06 7.46
CA GLU A 149 6.57 20.01 8.51
C GLU A 149 7.63 18.93 8.26
N ASP A 150 7.25 17.78 7.70
CA ASP A 150 8.19 16.70 7.37
C ASP A 150 9.17 17.15 6.27
N ILE A 151 8.66 17.86 5.26
CA ILE A 151 9.48 18.43 4.19
C ILE A 151 10.42 19.49 4.75
N SER A 152 9.92 20.40 5.59
CA SER A 152 10.75 21.42 6.24
C SER A 152 11.84 20.79 7.12
N ALA A 153 11.52 19.74 7.86
CA ALA A 153 12.47 19.03 8.70
C ALA A 153 13.56 18.33 7.86
N ALA A 154 13.19 17.72 6.73
CA ALA A 154 14.15 17.09 5.83
C ALA A 154 15.08 18.11 5.15
N LEU A 155 14.57 19.29 4.76
CA LEU A 155 15.36 20.37 4.16
C LEU A 155 16.29 21.09 5.15
N ALA A 156 16.09 20.89 6.46
CA ALA A 156 16.91 21.49 7.50
C ALA A 156 18.09 20.60 7.96
N LEU A 157 18.21 19.39 7.41
CA LEU A 157 19.36 18.49 7.62
C LEU A 157 20.60 18.96 6.86
#